data_AF-A0A318KM00-F1
#
_entry.id   AF-A0A318KM00-F1
#
_cell.length_a   1.000
_cell.length_b   1.000
_cell.length_c   1.000
_cell.angle_alpha   90.00
_cell.angle_beta   90.00
_cell.angle_gamma   90.00
#
_symmetry.space_group_name_H-M   'P 1'
#
loop_
_entity.id
_entity.type
_entity.pdbx_description
1 polymer ?
#
loop_
_entity_poly.entity_id
_entity_poly.type
_entity_poly.pdbx_seq_one_letter_code
_entity_poly.pdbx_strand_id
1 'polypeptide(L)'
;MTTPIPITIDVTAAPYAADNTGVSNATQAFIDASAALCAAGGGTLLIPPGTYTVGRQVRATQSNQGYAYLGEDIITLSGCSHPVVIEGTGATLTLANGLKFGSFDWSTGTAYTPASLPFTDADYAASVGRMLVVKDNPGHVVVRGLELNGNASALSLGGQWGSSGYDLAADGIVVENADQVALERIYSHHHGHDGLAAYGVTASANSPRAPLSLLLCRSEYNARAALFWQGGNGLQAVDCKFSHSGRATFATAPAVGVMIKEGARNGHFLNSEMLNNVGEGVLASSTAADIKVERCSLVGTTAAPFAVSAARVHFVDSTLAGQSSVVRAGVSQADGDATRFSGCWLTDLHKYNNQVFISTGGNLLNWGAGSLGVQMDRCSVEVATGVLGQTNGAISASNCRFRQTSSGASAIVANFHGDTIFDTSGSNDLSTSLILGRMLFNSAEQLQYDQMQRRLRFYANTGSGGRMQSVGYCYSATAFASAFGGGTKGDIVYNTAPTPGGYLGWVCTVTGTPGTWKPFGLIAS
;
A
#
# COMPACT_ATOMS: atom_id res chain seq x y z
N MET A 1 13.92 17.39 41.35
CA MET A 1 12.66 16.93 40.72
C MET A 1 12.60 15.42 40.91
N THR A 2 11.71 14.95 41.77
CA THR A 2 11.48 13.51 41.97
C THR A 2 10.80 12.97 40.72
N THR A 3 11.38 11.97 40.07
CA THR A 3 10.72 11.22 38.99
C THR A 3 9.40 10.67 39.54
N PRO A 4 8.24 11.02 38.95
CA PRO A 4 6.96 10.47 39.37
C PRO A 4 7.02 8.94 39.31
N ILE A 5 6.50 8.28 40.35
CA ILE A 5 6.36 6.82 40.35
C ILE A 5 5.26 6.48 39.35
N PRO A 6 5.50 5.62 38.35
CA PRO A 6 4.47 5.20 37.41
C PRO A 6 3.28 4.62 38.17
N ILE A 7 2.08 5.19 37.97
CA ILE A 7 0.87 4.63 38.60
C ILE A 7 0.41 3.40 37.83
N THR A 8 -0.30 2.50 38.53
CA THR A 8 -1.03 1.40 37.90
C THR A 8 -2.50 1.53 38.27
N ILE A 9 -3.36 1.60 37.26
CA ILE A 9 -4.82 1.63 37.42
C ILE A 9 -5.36 0.28 36.95
N ASP A 10 -5.98 -0.48 37.85
CA ASP A 10 -6.84 -1.61 37.48
C ASP A 10 -8.25 -1.07 37.27
N VAL A 11 -8.76 -1.19 36.04
CA VAL A 11 -10.07 -0.64 35.67
C VAL A 11 -11.24 -1.34 36.40
N THR A 12 -11.05 -2.57 36.90
CA THR A 12 -12.06 -3.31 37.67
C THR A 12 -12.03 -3.02 39.16
N ALA A 13 -10.95 -2.41 39.65
CA ALA A 13 -10.83 -2.00 41.04
C ALA A 13 -11.55 -0.67 41.31
N ALA A 14 -11.88 -0.42 42.58
CA ALA A 14 -12.38 0.89 43.00
C ALA A 14 -11.32 1.97 42.72
N PRO A 15 -11.73 3.18 42.26
CA PRO A 15 -13.11 3.66 42.16
C PRO A 15 -13.83 3.35 40.84
N TYR A 16 -13.15 2.78 39.85
CA TYR A 16 -13.67 2.65 38.48
C TYR A 16 -14.66 1.50 38.33
N ALA A 17 -14.39 0.36 38.98
CA ALA A 17 -15.29 -0.79 39.09
C ALA A 17 -15.92 -1.23 37.74
N ALA A 18 -15.13 -1.23 36.66
CA ALA A 18 -15.60 -1.68 35.36
C ALA A 18 -16.11 -3.13 35.42
N ASP A 19 -17.30 -3.34 34.86
CA ASP A 19 -17.89 -4.67 34.76
C ASP A 19 -17.22 -5.48 33.65
N ASN A 20 -16.45 -6.50 34.05
CA ASN A 20 -15.76 -7.44 33.16
C ASN A 20 -16.58 -8.71 32.86
N THR A 21 -17.86 -8.75 33.25
CA THR A 21 -18.79 -9.85 32.94
C THR A 21 -19.61 -9.61 31.67
N GLY A 22 -19.63 -8.37 31.17
CA GLY A 22 -20.36 -7.94 29.98
C GLY A 22 -21.82 -7.58 30.22
N VAL A 23 -22.30 -7.65 31.47
CA VAL A 23 -23.71 -7.38 31.83
C VAL A 23 -24.02 -5.87 31.81
N SER A 24 -23.14 -5.07 32.40
CA SER A 24 -23.28 -3.63 32.56
C SER A 24 -22.34 -2.89 31.60
N ASN A 25 -22.74 -1.69 31.20
CA ASN A 25 -21.91 -0.86 30.33
C ASN A 25 -20.75 -0.23 31.12
N ALA A 26 -19.52 -0.54 30.73
CA ALA A 26 -18.28 -0.12 31.40
C ALA A 26 -17.68 1.18 30.83
N THR A 27 -18.34 1.86 29.89
CA THR A 27 -17.77 3.03 29.17
C THR A 27 -17.26 4.11 30.11
N GLN A 28 -18.06 4.50 31.11
CA GLN A 28 -17.67 5.56 32.05
C GLN A 28 -16.44 5.18 32.86
N ALA A 29 -16.31 3.90 33.26
CA ALA A 29 -15.15 3.43 34.01
C ALA A 29 -13.86 3.55 33.19
N PHE A 30 -13.89 3.23 31.89
CA PHE A 30 -12.75 3.41 30.99
C PHE A 30 -12.41 4.89 30.73
N ILE A 31 -13.43 5.74 30.56
CA ILE A 31 -13.25 7.19 30.41
C ILE A 31 -12.57 7.75 31.66
N ASP A 32 -13.07 7.43 32.85
CA ASP A 32 -12.55 7.95 34.12
C ASP A 32 -11.13 7.40 34.41
N ALA A 33 -10.89 6.12 34.13
CA ALA A 33 -9.59 5.49 34.33
C ALA A 33 -8.51 6.05 33.39
N SER A 34 -8.83 6.22 32.11
CA SER A 34 -7.89 6.79 31.13
C SER A 34 -7.62 8.28 31.39
N ALA A 35 -8.64 9.04 31.80
CA ALA A 35 -8.47 10.42 32.24
C ALA A 35 -7.56 10.53 33.47
N ALA A 36 -7.76 9.68 34.49
CA ALA A 36 -6.90 9.64 35.67
C ALA A 36 -5.46 9.24 35.33
N LEU A 37 -5.28 8.30 34.40
CA LEU A 37 -3.96 7.88 33.92
C LEU A 37 -3.18 9.05 33.30
N CYS A 38 -3.80 9.79 32.37
CA CYS A 38 -3.13 10.94 31.77
C CYS A 38 -3.04 12.15 32.71
N ALA A 39 -3.96 12.33 33.67
CA ALA A 39 -3.80 13.33 34.72
C ALA A 39 -2.58 13.06 35.61
N ALA A 40 -2.20 11.80 35.82
CA ALA A 40 -0.96 11.41 36.47
C ALA A 40 0.28 11.54 35.56
N GLY A 41 0.08 11.91 34.29
CA GLY A 41 1.10 12.04 33.28
C GLY A 41 1.47 10.73 32.58
N GLY A 42 0.89 9.58 32.93
CA GLY A 42 1.19 8.27 32.35
C GLY A 42 1.26 7.16 33.41
N GLY A 43 1.59 5.94 32.98
CA GLY A 43 1.57 4.75 33.83
C GLY A 43 1.00 3.53 33.12
N THR A 44 0.49 2.57 33.88
CA THR A 44 -0.14 1.36 33.36
C THR A 44 -1.65 1.37 33.60
N LEU A 45 -2.44 1.17 32.55
CA LEU A 45 -3.85 0.78 32.65
C LEU A 45 -3.94 -0.74 32.48
N LEU A 46 -4.26 -1.43 33.57
CA LEU A 46 -4.55 -2.85 33.59
C LEU A 46 -6.04 -3.05 33.28
N ILE A 47 -6.30 -3.88 32.28
CA ILE A 47 -7.63 -4.34 31.87
C ILE A 47 -7.64 -5.86 32.08
N PRO A 48 -8.08 -6.34 33.26
CA PRO A 48 -8.12 -7.75 33.57
C PRO A 48 -8.95 -8.56 32.56
N PRO A 49 -8.69 -9.87 32.40
CA PRO A 49 -9.46 -10.73 31.54
C PRO A 49 -10.97 -10.65 31.80
N GLY A 50 -11.74 -10.71 30.72
CA GLY A 50 -13.19 -10.60 30.78
C GLY A 50 -13.80 -9.97 29.54
N THR A 51 -15.12 -9.86 29.54
CA THR A 51 -15.87 -9.19 28.46
C THR A 51 -16.43 -7.89 29.01
N TYR A 52 -16.19 -6.79 28.30
CA TYR A 52 -16.64 -5.46 28.71
C TYR A 52 -17.60 -4.92 27.65
N THR A 53 -18.85 -4.69 28.02
CA THR A 53 -19.79 -3.98 27.15
C THR A 53 -19.49 -2.48 27.23
N VAL A 54 -19.20 -1.83 26.10
CA VAL A 54 -18.76 -0.42 26.03
C VAL A 54 -19.49 0.34 24.92
N GLY A 55 -19.31 1.66 24.82
CA GLY A 55 -20.00 2.54 23.88
C GLY A 55 -21.23 3.21 24.50
N ARG A 56 -21.32 4.53 24.33
CA ARG A 56 -22.46 5.38 24.74
C ARG A 56 -22.61 6.51 23.72
N GLN A 57 -23.83 7.05 23.62
CA GLN A 57 -24.16 8.16 22.73
C GLN A 57 -24.93 9.24 23.48
N VAL A 58 -24.63 10.50 23.15
CA VAL A 58 -25.41 11.67 23.53
C VAL A 58 -26.36 11.99 22.39
N ARG A 59 -27.67 11.96 22.65
CA ARG A 59 -28.69 12.36 21.68
C ARG A 59 -28.82 13.88 21.66
N ALA A 60 -28.95 14.45 20.46
CA ALA A 60 -29.28 15.86 20.30
C ALA A 60 -30.66 16.21 20.90
N THR A 61 -30.74 17.38 21.50
CA THR A 61 -31.93 17.96 22.13
C THR A 61 -32.54 19.09 21.29
N GLN A 62 -31.80 19.65 20.33
CA GLN A 62 -32.24 20.74 19.46
C GLN A 62 -31.50 20.71 18.11
N SER A 63 -32.03 21.42 17.11
CA SER A 63 -31.33 21.66 15.84
C SER A 63 -30.04 22.47 16.04
N ASN A 64 -29.12 22.35 15.11
CA ASN A 64 -27.81 23.00 15.03
C ASN A 64 -26.82 22.62 16.15
N GLN A 65 -26.94 21.42 16.72
CA GLN A 65 -25.94 20.88 17.66
C GLN A 65 -24.78 20.19 16.93
N GLY A 66 -24.92 19.95 15.61
CA GLY A 66 -23.87 19.33 14.81
C GLY A 66 -23.80 17.80 14.93
N TYR A 67 -24.86 17.18 15.46
CA TYR A 67 -25.06 15.73 15.49
C TYR A 67 -26.55 15.42 15.76
N ALA A 68 -26.99 14.22 15.38
CA ALA A 68 -28.20 13.58 15.92
C ALA A 68 -27.87 12.69 17.12
N TYR A 69 -26.76 11.93 17.03
CA TYR A 69 -26.20 11.11 18.09
C TYR A 69 -24.67 11.22 18.08
N LEU A 70 -24.10 11.76 19.15
CA LEU A 70 -22.65 11.88 19.31
C LEU A 70 -22.14 10.69 20.14
N GLY A 71 -21.40 9.80 19.49
CA GLY A 71 -20.68 8.72 20.17
C GLY A 71 -19.54 9.25 21.04
N GLU A 72 -19.34 8.62 22.18
CA GLU A 72 -18.23 8.93 23.10
C GLU A 72 -17.07 7.97 22.90
N ASP A 73 -15.85 8.51 22.85
CA ASP A 73 -14.64 7.70 22.84
C ASP A 73 -14.45 7.00 24.18
N ILE A 74 -14.03 5.72 24.16
CA ILE A 74 -14.06 4.87 25.35
C ILE A 74 -12.76 5.00 26.16
N ILE A 75 -11.60 4.86 25.50
CA ILE A 75 -10.28 5.08 26.10
C ILE A 75 -9.60 6.20 25.33
N THR A 76 -9.26 7.30 25.99
CA THR A 76 -8.49 8.40 25.37
C THR A 76 -7.21 8.64 26.13
N LEU A 77 -6.08 8.39 25.47
CA LEU A 77 -4.74 8.74 25.92
C LEU A 77 -4.33 10.04 25.24
N SER A 78 -4.29 11.14 25.98
CA SER A 78 -3.93 12.45 25.42
C SER A 78 -3.05 13.25 26.38
N GLY A 79 -1.95 13.81 25.86
CA GLY A 79 -1.04 14.66 26.61
C GLY A 79 -0.30 13.95 27.76
N CYS A 80 -0.23 12.62 27.76
CA CYS A 80 0.52 11.84 28.74
C CYS A 80 2.04 12.12 28.57
N SER A 81 2.66 12.72 29.59
CA SER A 81 4.06 13.18 29.58
C SER A 81 5.12 12.10 29.90
N HIS A 82 4.69 10.95 30.38
CA HIS A 82 5.47 9.76 30.72
C HIS A 82 4.94 8.56 29.91
N PRO A 83 5.70 7.47 29.80
CA PRO A 83 5.26 6.28 29.07
C PRO A 83 3.91 5.75 29.58
N VAL A 84 3.09 5.30 28.64
CA VAL A 84 1.79 4.66 28.91
C VAL A 84 1.85 3.22 28.45
N VAL A 85 1.32 2.32 29.27
CA VAL A 85 1.11 0.92 28.91
C VAL A 85 -0.35 0.56 29.15
N ILE A 86 -1.03 0.00 28.15
CA ILE A 86 -2.32 -0.66 28.31
C ILE A 86 -2.08 -2.18 28.24
N GLU A 87 -2.43 -2.87 29.32
CA GLU A 87 -2.34 -4.32 29.46
C GLU A 87 -3.73 -4.94 29.42
N GLY A 88 -4.09 -5.58 28.31
CA GLY A 88 -5.43 -6.14 28.13
C GLY A 88 -5.48 -7.61 27.79
N THR A 89 -4.42 -8.39 28.05
CA THR A 89 -4.36 -9.80 27.65
C THR A 89 -5.56 -10.58 28.18
N GLY A 90 -6.40 -11.08 27.27
CA GLY A 90 -7.61 -11.84 27.59
C GLY A 90 -8.85 -10.99 27.85
N ALA A 91 -8.78 -9.68 27.61
CA ALA A 91 -9.92 -8.77 27.66
C ALA A 91 -10.51 -8.52 26.27
N THR A 92 -11.83 -8.59 26.18
CA THR A 92 -12.61 -8.24 24.99
C THR A 92 -13.51 -7.05 25.31
N LEU A 93 -13.32 -5.93 24.64
CA LEU A 93 -14.25 -4.80 24.68
C LEU A 93 -15.20 -4.94 23.50
N THR A 94 -16.51 -4.97 23.76
CA THR A 94 -17.55 -5.11 22.73
C THR A 94 -18.48 -3.89 22.77
N LEU A 95 -18.67 -3.24 21.62
CA LEU A 95 -19.62 -2.13 21.52
C LEU A 95 -21.05 -2.59 21.82
N ALA A 96 -21.79 -1.76 22.55
CA ALA A 96 -23.15 -2.02 23.00
C ALA A 96 -24.12 -2.11 21.82
N ASN A 97 -25.16 -2.93 22.00
CA ASN A 97 -26.20 -3.09 20.98
C ASN A 97 -26.98 -1.78 20.79
N GLY A 98 -27.46 -1.55 19.57
CA GLY A 98 -28.43 -0.50 19.25
C GLY A 98 -27.86 0.91 19.12
N LEU A 99 -26.54 1.10 19.25
CA LEU A 99 -25.88 2.38 18.96
C LEU A 99 -26.21 2.81 17.52
N LYS A 100 -26.60 4.08 17.35
CA LYS A 100 -27.08 4.65 16.09
C LYS A 100 -25.89 4.97 15.19
N PHE A 101 -25.93 4.56 13.92
CA PHE A 101 -24.82 4.83 13.00
C PHE A 101 -25.31 5.27 11.62
N GLY A 102 -24.81 6.41 11.13
CA GLY A 102 -25.22 7.02 9.87
C GLY A 102 -26.12 8.25 10.04
N SER A 103 -27.11 8.39 9.18
CA SER A 103 -28.00 9.55 9.12
C SER A 103 -29.32 9.29 9.87
N PHE A 104 -29.60 10.11 10.89
CA PHE A 104 -30.83 10.07 11.69
C PHE A 104 -31.40 11.46 11.87
N ASP A 105 -32.73 11.59 11.85
CA ASP A 105 -33.38 12.86 12.20
C ASP A 105 -33.21 13.13 13.71
N TRP A 106 -32.60 14.26 14.07
CA TRP A 106 -32.31 14.61 15.46
C TRP A 106 -33.58 14.69 16.34
N SER A 107 -34.67 15.21 15.77
CA SER A 107 -35.91 15.52 16.51
C SER A 107 -36.72 14.26 16.82
N THR A 108 -36.81 13.34 15.85
CA THR A 108 -37.61 12.11 15.96
C THR A 108 -36.79 10.89 16.36
N GLY A 109 -35.47 10.91 16.12
CA GLY A 109 -34.60 9.75 16.28
C GLY A 109 -34.79 8.66 15.23
N THR A 110 -35.56 8.94 14.18
CA THR A 110 -35.81 8.00 13.07
C THR A 110 -34.68 8.02 12.05
N ALA A 111 -34.47 6.91 11.35
CA ALA A 111 -33.48 6.85 10.28
C ALA A 111 -33.85 7.82 9.16
N TYR A 112 -32.89 8.66 8.76
CA TYR A 112 -33.05 9.58 7.64
C TYR A 112 -32.28 9.05 6.43
N THR A 113 -32.95 8.90 5.28
CA THR A 113 -32.29 8.49 4.03
C THR A 113 -32.08 9.71 3.14
N PRO A 114 -30.83 10.17 2.94
CA PRO A 114 -30.56 11.30 2.06
C PRO A 114 -30.96 11.01 0.61
N ALA A 115 -31.45 12.02 -0.10
CA ALA A 115 -31.85 11.88 -1.51
C ALA A 115 -30.64 11.66 -2.45
N SER A 116 -29.45 12.12 -2.06
CA SER A 116 -28.21 11.93 -2.82
C SER A 116 -26.98 11.98 -1.91
N LEU A 117 -25.87 11.42 -2.39
CA LEU A 117 -24.53 11.57 -1.80
C LEU A 117 -23.67 12.52 -2.66
N PRO A 118 -22.70 13.25 -2.06
CA PRO A 118 -22.36 13.24 -0.64
C PRO A 118 -23.44 13.90 0.23
N PHE A 119 -23.63 13.38 1.44
CA PHE A 119 -24.51 13.97 2.45
C PHE A 119 -23.75 14.18 3.76
N THR A 120 -23.65 15.43 4.21
CA THR A 120 -22.79 15.82 5.34
C THR A 120 -23.45 16.87 6.23
N ASP A 121 -24.78 16.89 6.30
CA ASP A 121 -25.51 17.83 7.18
C ASP A 121 -25.36 17.40 8.64
N ALA A 122 -24.46 18.07 9.37
CA ALA A 122 -24.01 17.76 10.72
C ALA A 122 -25.15 17.32 11.67
N ASP A 123 -26.32 17.94 11.60
CA ASP A 123 -27.45 17.65 12.48
C ASP A 123 -28.08 16.26 12.30
N TYR A 124 -27.74 15.55 11.22
CA TYR A 124 -28.18 14.18 11.00
C TYR A 124 -27.13 13.13 11.41
N ALA A 125 -25.92 13.55 11.83
CA ALA A 125 -24.82 12.64 12.11
C ALA A 125 -25.09 11.77 13.33
N ALA A 126 -25.04 10.46 13.18
CA ALA A 126 -24.99 9.50 14.28
C ALA A 126 -23.63 8.76 14.25
N SER A 127 -22.71 9.15 15.11
CA SER A 127 -21.42 8.47 15.30
C SER A 127 -21.47 7.52 16.49
N VAL A 128 -20.69 6.45 16.44
CA VAL A 128 -20.57 5.47 17.53
C VAL A 128 -19.41 5.82 18.47
N GLY A 129 -18.41 6.56 17.98
CA GLY A 129 -17.19 6.90 18.72
C GLY A 129 -16.05 5.95 18.40
N ARG A 130 -14.91 6.12 19.07
CA ARG A 130 -13.69 5.33 18.88
C ARG A 130 -13.37 4.55 20.14
N MET A 131 -12.99 3.28 19.99
CA MET A 131 -12.74 2.44 21.17
C MET A 131 -11.46 2.82 21.91
N LEU A 132 -10.41 3.20 21.18
CA LEU A 132 -9.15 3.67 21.76
C LEU A 132 -8.56 4.79 20.91
N VAL A 133 -8.24 5.91 21.55
CA VAL A 133 -7.61 7.07 20.92
C VAL A 133 -6.27 7.34 21.59
N VAL A 134 -5.19 7.38 20.81
CA VAL A 134 -3.86 7.84 21.26
C VAL A 134 -3.55 9.13 20.52
N LYS A 135 -3.49 10.25 21.24
CA LYS A 135 -3.39 11.57 20.64
C LYS A 135 -2.37 12.47 21.33
N ASP A 136 -1.57 13.19 20.56
CA ASP A 136 -0.70 14.28 21.06
C ASP A 136 0.14 13.87 22.29
N ASN A 137 0.63 12.63 22.33
CA ASN A 137 1.42 12.10 23.44
C ASN A 137 2.91 12.22 23.13
N PRO A 138 3.69 12.94 23.98
CA PRO A 138 5.15 12.96 23.87
C PRO A 138 5.80 11.71 24.49
N GLY A 139 5.10 10.99 25.37
CA GLY A 139 5.57 9.73 25.96
C GLY A 139 5.28 8.51 25.07
N HIS A 140 6.12 7.48 25.15
CA HIS A 140 5.94 6.20 24.46
C HIS A 140 4.64 5.51 24.91
N VAL A 141 3.81 5.08 23.96
CA VAL A 141 2.55 4.38 24.26
C VAL A 141 2.62 2.95 23.74
N VAL A 142 2.40 1.99 24.64
CA VAL A 142 2.25 0.56 24.30
C VAL A 142 0.84 0.12 24.62
N VAL A 143 0.16 -0.49 23.65
CA VAL A 143 -1.14 -1.14 23.86
C VAL A 143 -0.98 -2.60 23.48
N ARG A 144 -1.32 -3.53 24.39
CA ARG A 144 -1.14 -4.95 24.10
C ARG A 144 -2.24 -5.87 24.62
N GLY A 145 -2.51 -6.91 23.82
CA GLY A 145 -3.31 -8.06 24.21
C GLY A 145 -4.84 -7.86 24.19
N LEU A 146 -5.34 -6.80 23.56
CA LEU A 146 -6.78 -6.49 23.53
C LEU A 146 -7.49 -7.07 22.32
N GLU A 147 -8.72 -7.55 22.54
CA GLU A 147 -9.73 -7.71 21.51
C GLU A 147 -10.72 -6.54 21.55
N LEU A 148 -10.90 -5.87 20.42
CA LEU A 148 -11.84 -4.78 20.21
C LEU A 148 -12.87 -5.23 19.18
N ASN A 149 -14.11 -5.41 19.64
CA ASN A 149 -15.22 -5.83 18.82
C ASN A 149 -16.18 -4.67 18.60
N GLY A 150 -16.17 -4.12 17.39
CA GLY A 150 -17.04 -3.02 17.01
C GLY A 150 -18.53 -3.38 16.89
N ASN A 151 -18.88 -4.66 16.99
CA ASN A 151 -20.25 -5.18 17.02
C ASN A 151 -21.16 -4.61 15.90
N ALA A 152 -20.60 -4.40 14.70
CA ALA A 152 -21.29 -3.74 13.58
C ALA A 152 -22.65 -4.33 13.23
N SER A 153 -22.85 -5.64 13.42
CA SER A 153 -24.15 -6.32 13.18
C SER A 153 -25.26 -5.90 14.13
N ALA A 154 -24.92 -5.36 15.31
CA ALA A 154 -25.89 -4.93 16.31
C ALA A 154 -26.09 -3.40 16.33
N LEU A 155 -25.41 -2.66 15.45
CA LEU A 155 -25.64 -1.23 15.28
C LEU A 155 -27.02 -0.97 14.65
N SER A 156 -27.68 0.11 15.07
CA SER A 156 -28.90 0.58 14.42
C SER A 156 -28.49 1.51 13.28
N LEU A 157 -28.56 1.02 12.04
CA LEU A 157 -28.19 1.81 10.86
C LEU A 157 -29.26 2.84 10.48
N GLY A 158 -28.80 4.04 10.17
CA GLY A 158 -29.56 5.10 9.50
C GLY A 158 -29.31 5.10 8.00
N GLY A 159 -29.67 6.20 7.34
CA GLY A 159 -29.22 6.40 5.95
C GLY A 159 -27.72 6.65 5.87
N GLN A 160 -27.19 6.63 4.65
CA GLN A 160 -25.77 6.85 4.40
C GLN A 160 -25.32 8.26 4.78
N TRP A 161 -24.04 8.40 5.11
CA TRP A 161 -23.38 9.64 5.50
C TRP A 161 -22.00 9.74 4.85
N GLY A 162 -21.65 10.95 4.38
CA GLY A 162 -20.37 11.21 3.73
C GLY A 162 -20.46 11.01 2.23
N SER A 163 -19.37 10.55 1.62
CA SER A 163 -19.27 10.42 0.16
C SER A 163 -19.73 9.06 -0.34
N SER A 164 -19.56 8.01 0.46
CA SER A 164 -19.86 6.63 0.05
C SER A 164 -19.96 5.68 1.25
N GLY A 165 -21.17 5.43 1.73
CA GLY A 165 -21.42 4.55 2.89
C GLY A 165 -21.65 5.35 4.17
N TYR A 166 -20.85 5.07 5.21
CA TYR A 166 -21.01 5.65 6.55
C TYR A 166 -19.68 6.25 7.05
N ASP A 167 -19.31 7.42 6.54
CA ASP A 167 -18.05 8.10 6.92
C ASP A 167 -18.18 8.86 8.27
N LEU A 168 -18.49 8.14 9.34
CA LEU A 168 -18.60 8.65 10.72
C LEU A 168 -17.80 7.76 11.67
N ALA A 169 -17.34 8.34 12.79
CA ALA A 169 -16.54 7.61 13.78
C ALA A 169 -17.28 6.38 14.30
N ALA A 170 -16.67 5.22 14.08
CA ALA A 170 -17.08 3.91 14.58
C ALA A 170 -15.88 2.96 14.55
N ASP A 171 -14.75 3.45 15.07
CA ASP A 171 -13.42 2.89 14.85
C ASP A 171 -12.91 2.06 16.03
N GLY A 172 -11.94 1.19 15.75
CA GLY A 172 -11.21 0.44 16.78
C GLY A 172 -10.18 1.31 17.48
N ILE A 173 -8.97 1.38 16.90
CA ILE A 173 -7.88 2.20 17.45
C ILE A 173 -7.56 3.35 16.50
N VAL A 174 -7.49 4.57 17.04
CA VAL A 174 -7.08 5.77 16.31
C VAL A 174 -5.83 6.37 16.95
N VAL A 175 -4.78 6.54 16.17
CA VAL A 175 -3.52 7.20 16.57
C VAL A 175 -3.42 8.54 15.84
N GLU A 176 -3.32 9.64 16.57
CA GLU A 176 -3.31 11.01 16.06
C GLU A 176 -2.08 11.78 16.58
N ASN A 177 -1.15 12.14 15.69
CA ASN A 177 0.01 12.99 16.04
C ASN A 177 0.75 12.53 17.32
N ALA A 178 0.83 11.21 17.54
CA ALA A 178 1.50 10.64 18.69
C ALA A 178 2.89 10.11 18.30
N ASP A 179 3.87 10.38 19.16
CA ASP A 179 5.23 9.92 18.96
C ASP A 179 5.43 8.54 19.59
N GLN A 180 6.04 7.61 18.84
CA GLN A 180 6.41 6.28 19.31
C GLN A 180 5.24 5.48 19.93
N VAL A 181 4.41 4.90 19.07
CA VAL A 181 3.29 4.04 19.49
C VAL A 181 3.56 2.59 19.06
N ALA A 182 3.34 1.65 19.96
CA ALA A 182 3.41 0.22 19.70
C ALA A 182 2.05 -0.44 20.02
N LEU A 183 1.48 -1.11 19.02
CA LEU A 183 0.31 -1.96 19.15
C LEU A 183 0.75 -3.41 19.00
N GLU A 184 0.53 -4.24 20.02
CA GLU A 184 0.99 -5.62 20.05
C GLU A 184 -0.14 -6.60 20.33
N ARG A 185 -0.29 -7.63 19.50
CA ARG A 185 -1.32 -8.69 19.70
C ARG A 185 -2.73 -8.12 19.87
N ILE A 186 -3.06 -7.12 19.05
CA ILE A 186 -4.39 -6.52 19.01
C ILE A 186 -5.26 -7.30 18.04
N TYR A 187 -6.50 -7.61 18.42
CA TYR A 187 -7.53 -8.08 17.50
C TYR A 187 -8.65 -7.05 17.43
N SER A 188 -8.66 -6.24 16.36
CA SER A 188 -9.67 -5.18 16.12
C SER A 188 -10.60 -5.64 15.01
N HIS A 189 -11.91 -5.73 15.25
CA HIS A 189 -12.82 -6.30 14.25
C HIS A 189 -14.26 -5.84 14.34
N HIS A 190 -14.97 -6.00 13.22
CA HIS A 190 -16.40 -5.71 13.11
C HIS A 190 -16.74 -4.26 13.48
N HIS A 191 -15.85 -3.32 13.16
CA HIS A 191 -16.07 -1.89 13.31
C HIS A 191 -16.97 -1.34 12.20
N GLY A 192 -17.78 -0.33 12.53
CA GLY A 192 -18.63 0.36 11.56
C GLY A 192 -17.84 1.28 10.62
N HIS A 193 -16.57 1.56 10.95
CA HIS A 193 -15.66 2.36 10.16
C HIS A 193 -14.30 1.65 9.99
N ASP A 194 -13.19 2.19 10.50
CA ASP A 194 -11.85 1.61 10.37
C ASP A 194 -11.46 0.79 11.61
N GLY A 195 -10.78 -0.34 11.42
CA GLY A 195 -10.29 -1.14 12.56
C GLY A 195 -9.08 -0.51 13.26
N LEU A 196 -8.14 0.00 12.47
CA LEU A 196 -6.97 0.75 12.92
C LEU A 196 -6.81 1.98 12.02
N ALA A 197 -6.62 3.15 12.62
CA ALA A 197 -6.38 4.38 11.89
C ALA A 197 -5.18 5.14 12.48
N ALA A 198 -4.37 5.70 11.61
CA ALA A 198 -3.23 6.54 11.94
C ALA A 198 -3.31 7.84 11.14
N TYR A 199 -3.35 8.95 11.86
CA TYR A 199 -3.36 10.30 11.34
C TYR A 199 -2.13 11.03 11.86
N GLY A 200 -1.28 11.48 10.95
CA GLY A 200 -0.11 12.29 11.26
C GLY A 200 -0.02 13.50 10.35
N VAL A 201 0.90 14.38 10.66
CA VAL A 201 1.26 15.49 9.77
C VAL A 201 1.81 14.98 8.45
N THR A 202 1.49 15.67 7.34
CA THR A 202 2.03 15.37 6.01
C THR A 202 3.57 15.36 6.05
N ALA A 203 4.19 14.21 5.79
CA ALA A 203 5.63 14.07 5.85
C ALA A 203 6.32 14.36 4.51
N SER A 204 7.52 14.92 4.60
CA SER A 204 8.48 15.09 3.51
C SER A 204 9.66 14.12 3.68
N ALA A 205 10.56 14.05 2.70
CA ALA A 205 11.78 13.26 2.81
C ALA A 205 12.68 13.69 4.00
N ASN A 206 12.55 14.93 4.46
CA ASN A 206 13.35 15.49 5.56
C ASN A 206 12.60 15.51 6.91
N SER A 207 11.34 15.06 6.94
CA SER A 207 10.57 15.03 8.19
C SER A 207 11.19 14.02 9.16
N PRO A 208 11.18 14.30 10.48
CA PRO A 208 11.60 13.31 11.47
C PRO A 208 10.72 12.07 11.39
N ARG A 209 11.25 10.93 11.81
CA ARG A 209 10.47 9.69 11.94
C ARG A 209 9.73 9.70 13.27
N ALA A 210 8.44 9.36 13.20
CA ALA A 210 7.58 9.11 14.35
C ALA A 210 7.07 7.66 14.21
N PRO A 211 7.78 6.68 14.81
CA PRO A 211 7.48 5.27 14.60
C PRO A 211 6.10 4.88 15.13
N LEU A 212 5.33 4.18 14.29
CA LEU A 212 4.14 3.44 14.69
C LEU A 212 4.39 1.97 14.38
N SER A 213 4.46 1.13 15.41
CA SER A 213 4.75 -0.30 15.28
C SER A 213 3.50 -1.12 15.54
N LEU A 214 3.15 -2.00 14.60
CA LEU A 214 2.09 -2.99 14.69
C LEU A 214 2.76 -4.37 14.69
N LEU A 215 2.58 -5.15 15.76
CA LEU A 215 3.18 -6.47 15.89
C LEU A 215 2.11 -7.50 16.23
N LEU A 216 1.96 -8.53 15.39
CA LEU A 216 0.97 -9.59 15.59
C LEU A 216 -0.47 -9.07 15.69
N CYS A 217 -0.75 -7.92 15.06
CA CYS A 217 -2.08 -7.31 15.03
C CYS A 217 -2.96 -7.91 13.94
N ARG A 218 -4.24 -8.09 14.26
CA ARG A 218 -5.29 -8.47 13.32
C ARG A 218 -6.32 -7.36 13.29
N SER A 219 -6.57 -6.81 12.11
CA SER A 219 -7.67 -5.88 11.86
C SER A 219 -8.53 -6.46 10.75
N GLU A 220 -9.73 -6.95 11.11
CA GLU A 220 -10.52 -7.77 10.19
C GLU A 220 -12.02 -7.45 10.23
N TYR A 221 -12.73 -7.69 9.13
CA TYR A 221 -14.20 -7.58 9.08
C TYR A 221 -14.76 -6.18 9.40
N ASN A 222 -13.96 -5.13 9.21
CA ASN A 222 -14.36 -3.74 9.41
C ASN A 222 -15.08 -3.21 8.18
N ALA A 223 -16.02 -2.28 8.34
CA ALA A 223 -16.81 -1.81 7.21
C ALA A 223 -15.99 -1.05 6.16
N ARG A 224 -14.93 -0.33 6.56
CA ARG A 224 -14.11 0.50 5.66
C ARG A 224 -12.66 0.06 5.52
N ALA A 225 -11.73 0.43 6.38
CA ALA A 225 -10.34 -0.01 6.28
C ALA A 225 -9.97 -0.94 7.43
N ALA A 226 -9.12 -1.93 7.14
CA ALA A 226 -8.45 -2.66 8.22
C ALA A 226 -7.32 -1.79 8.80
N LEU A 227 -6.56 -1.10 7.95
CA LEU A 227 -5.64 -0.04 8.34
C LEU A 227 -5.82 1.20 7.45
N PHE A 228 -6.13 2.33 8.06
CA PHE A 228 -6.12 3.62 7.40
C PHE A 228 -4.91 4.45 7.87
N TRP A 229 -4.01 4.81 6.95
CA TRP A 229 -2.79 5.56 7.27
C TRP A 229 -2.70 6.85 6.44
N GLN A 230 -2.82 7.98 7.13
CA GLN A 230 -2.80 9.32 6.55
C GLN A 230 -1.70 10.16 7.21
N GLY A 231 -0.75 10.66 6.42
CA GLY A 231 0.41 11.40 6.93
C GLY A 231 1.32 10.55 7.83
N GLY A 232 2.26 11.18 8.52
CA GLY A 232 3.22 10.49 9.39
C GLY A 232 4.39 9.82 8.65
N ASN A 233 5.39 9.39 9.43
CA ASN A 233 6.68 8.94 8.91
C ASN A 233 7.27 7.79 9.74
N GLY A 234 7.19 6.55 9.23
CA GLY A 234 7.80 5.39 9.88
C GLY A 234 6.82 4.35 10.46
N LEU A 235 5.78 3.96 9.71
CA LEU A 235 4.90 2.86 10.11
C LEU A 235 5.57 1.50 9.83
N GLN A 236 5.56 0.59 10.79
CA GLN A 236 6.00 -0.80 10.63
C GLN A 236 4.88 -1.75 11.04
N ALA A 237 4.55 -2.72 10.20
CA ALA A 237 3.59 -3.78 10.48
C ALA A 237 4.24 -5.14 10.26
N VAL A 238 4.34 -5.94 11.31
CA VAL A 238 5.04 -7.24 11.30
C VAL A 238 4.10 -8.33 11.79
N ASP A 239 3.98 -9.38 10.99
CA ASP A 239 3.13 -10.55 11.29
C ASP A 239 1.63 -10.15 11.47
N CYS A 240 1.16 -9.20 10.66
CA CYS A 240 -0.17 -8.62 10.78
C CYS A 240 -1.18 -9.15 9.75
N LYS A 241 -2.47 -9.00 10.05
CA LYS A 241 -3.58 -9.29 9.12
C LYS A 241 -4.46 -8.05 8.93
N PHE A 242 -4.66 -7.66 7.67
CA PHE A 242 -5.51 -6.54 7.25
C PHE A 242 -6.50 -7.00 6.18
N SER A 243 -7.45 -7.84 6.60
CA SER A 243 -8.25 -8.68 5.72
C SER A 243 -9.74 -8.50 5.94
N HIS A 244 -10.53 -8.88 4.94
CA HIS A 244 -12.00 -8.96 5.05
C HIS A 244 -12.72 -7.62 5.29
N SER A 245 -12.09 -6.50 4.97
CA SER A 245 -12.77 -5.19 4.99
C SER A 245 -13.98 -5.19 4.04
N GLY A 246 -15.11 -4.69 4.54
CA GLY A 246 -16.40 -4.68 3.85
C GLY A 246 -17.08 -6.05 3.71
N ARG A 247 -16.58 -7.12 4.36
CA ARG A 247 -17.15 -8.48 4.24
C ARG A 247 -18.09 -8.90 5.36
N ALA A 248 -18.27 -8.07 6.38
CA ALA A 248 -19.19 -8.35 7.48
C ALA A 248 -20.60 -7.80 7.17
N THR A 249 -21.14 -6.97 8.06
CA THR A 249 -22.52 -6.50 8.02
C THR A 249 -22.80 -5.56 6.85
N PHE A 250 -21.89 -4.62 6.60
CA PHE A 250 -22.01 -3.62 5.54
C PHE A 250 -20.61 -3.13 5.13
N ALA A 251 -20.54 -2.38 4.02
CA ALA A 251 -19.30 -1.84 3.50
C ALA A 251 -19.42 -0.32 3.28
N THR A 252 -18.37 0.40 3.66
CA THR A 252 -18.15 1.81 3.37
C THR A 252 -16.94 1.88 2.45
N ALA A 253 -17.04 2.59 1.32
CA ALA A 253 -15.91 2.67 0.40
C ALA A 253 -14.74 3.42 1.09
N PRO A 254 -13.48 3.01 0.85
CA PRO A 254 -13.03 2.09 -0.19
C PRO A 254 -13.05 0.59 0.20
N ALA A 255 -13.40 0.23 1.45
CA ALA A 255 -13.46 -1.16 1.89
C ALA A 255 -12.13 -1.96 1.75
N VAL A 256 -10.97 -1.33 2.03
CA VAL A 256 -9.62 -1.85 1.73
C VAL A 256 -8.94 -2.56 2.89
N GLY A 257 -7.91 -3.35 2.58
CA GLY A 257 -6.99 -3.86 3.60
C GLY A 257 -6.19 -2.72 4.22
N VAL A 258 -5.33 -2.09 3.42
CA VAL A 258 -4.51 -0.95 3.83
C VAL A 258 -4.71 0.24 2.91
N MET A 259 -5.07 1.40 3.47
CA MET A 259 -5.04 2.69 2.78
C MET A 259 -3.83 3.51 3.23
N ILE A 260 -3.09 4.09 2.28
CA ILE A 260 -1.93 4.97 2.53
C ILE A 260 -2.11 6.27 1.75
N LYS A 261 -2.20 7.41 2.42
CA LYS A 261 -2.42 8.70 1.75
C LYS A 261 -1.79 9.92 2.44
N GLU A 262 -1.86 11.05 1.73
CA GLU A 262 -1.53 12.41 2.21
C GLU A 262 -0.17 12.53 2.93
N GLY A 263 0.91 12.19 2.21
CA GLY A 263 2.26 12.40 2.72
C GLY A 263 2.73 11.35 3.74
N ALA A 264 1.99 10.25 3.92
CA ALA A 264 2.49 9.07 4.63
C ALA A 264 3.77 8.55 3.97
N ARG A 265 4.81 8.31 4.77
CA ARG A 265 6.14 7.89 4.27
C ARG A 265 6.85 6.87 5.14
N ASN A 266 7.82 6.16 4.54
CA ASN A 266 8.70 5.18 5.19
C ASN A 266 7.92 4.05 5.86
N GLY A 267 6.97 3.47 5.13
CA GLY A 267 6.15 2.35 5.59
C GLY A 267 6.81 1.00 5.30
N HIS A 268 6.72 0.05 6.24
CA HIS A 268 7.19 -1.32 6.04
C HIS A 268 6.15 -2.33 6.53
N PHE A 269 5.65 -3.15 5.61
CA PHE A 269 4.81 -4.29 5.91
C PHE A 269 5.66 -5.55 5.71
N LEU A 270 5.75 -6.38 6.75
CA LEU A 270 6.59 -7.57 6.78
C LEU A 270 5.75 -8.78 7.19
N ASN A 271 5.82 -9.86 6.41
CA ASN A 271 5.15 -11.13 6.74
C ASN A 271 3.66 -10.96 7.07
N SER A 272 2.96 -10.13 6.30
CA SER A 272 1.57 -9.73 6.58
C SER A 272 0.60 -10.13 5.48
N GLU A 273 -0.68 -10.21 5.82
CA GLU A 273 -1.76 -10.67 4.95
C GLU A 273 -2.76 -9.53 4.65
N MET A 274 -3.14 -9.37 3.39
CA MET A 274 -4.25 -8.50 2.96
C MET A 274 -5.17 -9.27 2.01
N LEU A 275 -6.12 -10.01 2.58
CA LEU A 275 -6.90 -11.01 1.87
C LEU A 275 -8.37 -10.64 1.80
N ASN A 276 -8.98 -10.87 0.64
CA ASN A 276 -10.43 -10.86 0.46
C ASN A 276 -11.14 -9.58 0.97
N ASN A 277 -10.48 -8.43 0.79
CA ASN A 277 -11.11 -7.13 0.99
C ASN A 277 -12.12 -6.86 -0.14
N VAL A 278 -13.14 -6.05 0.11
CA VAL A 278 -14.07 -5.62 -0.95
C VAL A 278 -13.33 -4.68 -1.92
N GLY A 279 -12.57 -3.73 -1.38
CA GLY A 279 -11.58 -2.93 -2.09
C GLY A 279 -10.22 -3.60 -2.18
N GLU A 280 -9.20 -2.83 -2.53
CA GLU A 280 -7.85 -3.32 -2.73
C GLU A 280 -7.20 -3.87 -1.45
N GLY A 281 -6.24 -4.79 -1.61
CA GLY A 281 -5.37 -5.21 -0.51
C GLY A 281 -4.53 -4.05 0.02
N VAL A 282 -3.85 -3.32 -0.88
CA VAL A 282 -3.11 -2.10 -0.58
C VAL A 282 -3.48 -1.00 -1.58
N LEU A 283 -3.99 0.13 -1.08
CA LEU A 283 -4.30 1.33 -1.85
C LEU A 283 -3.41 2.49 -1.39
N ALA A 284 -2.47 2.92 -2.24
CA ALA A 284 -1.51 3.98 -1.91
C ALA A 284 -1.59 5.17 -2.89
N SER A 285 -1.90 6.36 -2.37
CA SER A 285 -2.09 7.57 -3.19
C SER A 285 -0.77 8.21 -3.60
N SER A 286 -0.81 9.01 -4.67
CA SER A 286 0.37 9.64 -5.29
C SER A 286 1.15 10.60 -4.39
N THR A 287 0.51 11.05 -3.31
CA THR A 287 1.08 11.92 -2.27
C THR A 287 1.90 11.17 -1.22
N ALA A 288 1.77 9.84 -1.13
CA ALA A 288 2.59 9.00 -0.26
C ALA A 288 3.88 8.54 -0.97
N ALA A 289 4.85 8.03 -0.20
CA ALA A 289 6.07 7.47 -0.76
C ALA A 289 6.82 6.52 0.18
N ASP A 290 7.84 5.84 -0.35
CA ASP A 290 8.83 5.09 0.44
C ASP A 290 8.17 3.93 1.21
N ILE A 291 7.45 3.07 0.50
CA ILE A 291 6.67 1.96 1.07
C ILE A 291 7.27 0.63 0.65
N LYS A 292 7.60 -0.23 1.62
CA LYS A 292 8.06 -1.61 1.39
C LYS A 292 6.99 -2.59 1.82
N VAL A 293 6.65 -3.52 0.94
CA VAL A 293 5.73 -4.65 1.20
C VAL A 293 6.53 -5.93 0.98
N GLU A 294 6.89 -6.61 2.06
CA GLU A 294 7.89 -7.67 2.05
C GLU A 294 7.36 -8.97 2.66
N ARG A 295 7.52 -10.07 1.93
CA ARG A 295 7.03 -11.39 2.34
C ARG A 295 5.53 -11.40 2.67
N CYS A 296 4.75 -10.56 1.98
CA CYS A 296 3.30 -10.45 2.23
C CYS A 296 2.49 -11.29 1.23
N SER A 297 1.26 -11.61 1.61
CA SER A 297 0.26 -12.20 0.72
C SER A 297 -0.92 -11.25 0.51
N LEU A 298 -1.10 -10.79 -0.72
CA LEU A 298 -2.17 -9.89 -1.13
C LEU A 298 -3.06 -10.66 -2.12
N VAL A 299 -4.29 -10.97 -1.72
CA VAL A 299 -5.23 -11.75 -2.55
C VAL A 299 -6.52 -10.97 -2.75
N GLY A 300 -6.65 -10.37 -3.93
CA GLY A 300 -7.85 -9.67 -4.35
C GLY A 300 -8.93 -10.65 -4.78
N THR A 301 -10.18 -10.44 -4.35
CA THR A 301 -11.34 -11.29 -4.74
C THR A 301 -12.44 -10.51 -5.47
N THR A 302 -12.61 -9.23 -5.16
CA THR A 302 -13.52 -8.30 -5.85
C THR A 302 -12.83 -7.06 -6.42
N ALA A 303 -11.62 -6.76 -5.95
CA ALA A 303 -10.77 -5.68 -6.42
C ALA A 303 -9.31 -6.16 -6.49
N ALA A 304 -8.42 -5.30 -7.02
CA ALA A 304 -7.03 -5.63 -7.23
C ALA A 304 -6.31 -5.97 -5.91
N PRO A 305 -5.28 -6.86 -5.93
CA PRO A 305 -4.44 -7.08 -4.75
C PRO A 305 -3.77 -5.77 -4.29
N PHE A 306 -3.48 -4.86 -5.22
CA PHE A 306 -2.96 -3.52 -4.93
C PHE A 306 -3.36 -2.51 -6.00
N ALA A 307 -3.39 -1.23 -5.60
CA ALA A 307 -3.43 -0.07 -6.48
C ALA A 307 -2.49 1.02 -5.92
N VAL A 308 -1.32 1.21 -6.56
CA VAL A 308 -0.25 2.04 -5.99
C VAL A 308 0.19 3.14 -6.95
N SER A 309 -0.10 4.38 -6.60
CA SER A 309 0.36 5.59 -7.30
C SER A 309 1.44 6.35 -6.51
N ALA A 310 1.70 5.92 -5.27
CA ALA A 310 2.76 6.42 -4.39
C ALA A 310 4.16 6.22 -4.97
N ALA A 311 5.09 7.12 -4.63
CA ALA A 311 6.48 7.05 -5.11
C ALA A 311 7.26 5.95 -4.39
N ARG A 312 8.15 5.26 -5.12
CA ARG A 312 9.12 4.32 -4.50
C ARG A 312 8.43 3.25 -3.64
N VAL A 313 7.38 2.63 -4.19
CA VAL A 313 6.76 1.44 -3.61
C VAL A 313 7.52 0.21 -4.08
N HIS A 314 7.95 -0.64 -3.14
CA HIS A 314 8.71 -1.85 -3.42
C HIS A 314 8.04 -3.08 -2.81
N PHE A 315 7.61 -4.00 -3.67
CA PHE A 315 7.19 -5.33 -3.28
C PHE A 315 8.39 -6.28 -3.32
N VAL A 316 8.59 -7.06 -2.25
CA VAL A 316 9.72 -7.99 -2.10
C VAL A 316 9.20 -9.34 -1.66
N ASP A 317 9.58 -10.41 -2.35
CA ASP A 317 9.30 -11.81 -1.98
C ASP A 317 7.82 -12.05 -1.61
N SER A 318 6.90 -11.35 -2.28
CA SER A 318 5.48 -11.31 -1.94
C SER A 318 4.62 -12.03 -2.98
N THR A 319 3.50 -12.60 -2.53
CA THR A 319 2.46 -13.16 -3.40
C THR A 319 1.41 -12.10 -3.68
N LEU A 320 1.17 -11.80 -4.95
CA LEU A 320 0.26 -10.78 -5.43
C LEU A 320 -0.76 -11.44 -6.37
N ALA A 321 -1.93 -11.78 -5.83
CA ALA A 321 -2.92 -12.57 -6.53
C ALA A 321 -4.14 -11.75 -6.97
N GLY A 322 -4.39 -11.75 -8.29
CA GLY A 322 -5.44 -10.98 -8.95
C GLY A 322 -4.90 -9.91 -9.90
N GLN A 323 -5.75 -9.51 -10.85
CA GLN A 323 -5.49 -8.46 -11.80
C GLN A 323 -5.17 -7.14 -11.10
N SER A 324 -4.09 -6.48 -11.51
CA SER A 324 -3.67 -5.17 -11.01
C SER A 324 -3.69 -4.13 -12.13
N SER A 325 -4.11 -2.90 -11.82
CA SER A 325 -4.28 -1.84 -12.83
C SER A 325 -3.55 -0.53 -12.53
N VAL A 326 -3.06 -0.35 -11.30
CA VAL A 326 -2.42 0.90 -10.89
C VAL A 326 -1.04 0.62 -10.33
N VAL A 327 -0.04 1.10 -11.06
CA VAL A 327 1.37 1.18 -10.68
C VAL A 327 1.88 2.58 -10.99
N ARG A 328 2.99 2.98 -10.37
CA ARG A 328 3.62 4.26 -10.65
C ARG A 328 4.73 4.10 -11.68
N ALA A 329 4.62 4.87 -12.76
CA ALA A 329 5.67 5.02 -13.76
C ALA A 329 6.89 5.79 -13.22
N GLY A 330 8.08 5.47 -13.74
CA GLY A 330 9.30 6.22 -13.50
C GLY A 330 9.40 7.42 -14.44
N VAL A 331 9.07 8.61 -13.93
CA VAL A 331 9.05 9.86 -14.73
C VAL A 331 10.32 10.72 -14.58
N SER A 332 11.26 10.37 -13.69
CA SER A 332 12.55 11.05 -13.51
C SER A 332 13.72 10.06 -13.38
N GLN A 333 14.87 10.39 -13.99
CA GLN A 333 16.12 9.63 -13.83
C GLN A 333 16.78 9.82 -12.45
N ALA A 334 16.40 10.85 -11.70
CA ALA A 334 16.82 11.05 -10.33
C ALA A 334 15.87 10.30 -9.37
N ASP A 335 16.46 9.43 -8.53
CA ASP A 335 15.89 8.67 -7.39
C ASP A 335 14.81 7.60 -7.61
N GLY A 336 14.48 7.26 -8.87
CA GLY A 336 13.78 6.03 -9.20
C GLY A 336 12.38 5.92 -8.56
N ASP A 337 11.47 6.77 -9.00
CA ASP A 337 10.09 6.88 -8.49
C ASP A 337 9.18 5.67 -8.74
N ALA A 338 9.52 4.84 -9.74
CA ALA A 338 8.66 3.77 -10.21
C ALA A 338 8.38 2.71 -9.14
N THR A 339 7.24 2.03 -9.28
CA THR A 339 6.96 0.80 -8.53
C THR A 339 8.00 -0.28 -8.88
N ARG A 340 8.44 -1.04 -7.85
CA ARG A 340 9.44 -2.10 -7.99
C ARG A 340 8.92 -3.42 -7.42
N PHE A 341 9.31 -4.52 -8.05
CA PHE A 341 9.03 -5.88 -7.65
C PHE A 341 10.33 -6.68 -7.63
N SER A 342 10.58 -7.42 -6.56
CA SER A 342 11.77 -8.28 -6.43
C SER A 342 11.38 -9.63 -5.83
N GLY A 343 11.63 -10.73 -6.52
CA GLY A 343 11.29 -12.06 -6.01
C GLY A 343 9.78 -12.32 -5.86
N CYS A 344 8.92 -11.48 -6.42
CA CYS A 344 7.47 -11.61 -6.25
C CYS A 344 6.86 -12.67 -7.16
N TRP A 345 5.76 -13.27 -6.69
CA TRP A 345 4.87 -14.09 -7.50
C TRP A 345 3.58 -13.34 -7.79
N LEU A 346 3.38 -12.94 -9.04
CA LEU A 346 2.17 -12.27 -9.53
C LEU A 346 1.32 -13.30 -10.25
N THR A 347 0.08 -13.52 -9.82
CA THR A 347 -0.68 -14.69 -10.32
C THR A 347 -2.20 -14.59 -10.24
N ASP A 348 -2.90 -15.44 -11.00
CA ASP A 348 -4.31 -15.77 -10.76
C ASP A 348 -4.53 -17.23 -10.29
N LEU A 349 -3.43 -17.94 -10.00
CA LEU A 349 -3.45 -19.33 -9.55
C LEU A 349 -3.66 -19.45 -8.04
N HIS A 350 -3.16 -18.46 -7.29
CA HIS A 350 -3.38 -18.37 -5.85
C HIS A 350 -4.73 -17.71 -5.59
N LYS A 351 -5.60 -18.39 -4.84
CA LYS A 351 -7.01 -17.99 -4.66
C LYS A 351 -7.37 -18.01 -3.18
N TYR A 352 -8.28 -17.11 -2.80
CA TYR A 352 -8.95 -17.16 -1.51
C TYR A 352 -10.32 -17.78 -1.70
N ASN A 353 -10.61 -18.91 -1.03
CA ASN A 353 -11.88 -19.65 -1.18
C ASN A 353 -12.30 -19.86 -2.64
N ASN A 354 -11.36 -20.32 -3.48
CA ASN A 354 -11.52 -20.51 -4.93
C ASN A 354 -11.84 -19.24 -5.74
N GLN A 355 -11.72 -18.06 -5.15
CA GLN A 355 -11.93 -16.77 -5.80
C GLN A 355 -10.62 -15.99 -5.93
N VAL A 356 -10.47 -15.29 -7.05
CA VAL A 356 -9.43 -14.30 -7.30
C VAL A 356 -9.99 -13.25 -8.25
N PHE A 357 -9.58 -11.99 -8.10
CA PHE A 357 -10.04 -10.88 -8.93
C PHE A 357 -9.39 -10.93 -10.31
N ILE A 358 -9.98 -11.68 -11.23
CA ILE A 358 -9.66 -11.64 -12.66
C ILE A 358 -10.83 -12.22 -13.45
N SER A 359 -11.11 -11.69 -14.63
CA SER A 359 -12.05 -12.30 -15.58
C SER A 359 -11.32 -13.28 -16.51
N THR A 360 -12.04 -14.22 -17.10
CA THR A 360 -11.48 -15.06 -18.17
C THR A 360 -10.96 -14.19 -19.31
N GLY A 361 -9.68 -14.36 -19.66
CA GLY A 361 -9.00 -13.51 -20.65
C GLY A 361 -8.66 -12.09 -20.19
N GLY A 362 -8.90 -11.73 -18.93
CA GLY A 362 -8.49 -10.45 -18.36
C GLY A 362 -6.96 -10.32 -18.25
N ASN A 363 -6.46 -9.09 -18.23
CA ASN A 363 -5.02 -8.80 -18.14
C ASN A 363 -4.57 -8.89 -16.67
N LEU A 364 -3.72 -9.86 -16.30
CA LEU A 364 -3.16 -9.93 -14.94
C LEU A 364 -2.36 -8.65 -14.60
N LEU A 365 -1.47 -8.23 -15.50
CA LEU A 365 -0.75 -6.95 -15.44
C LEU A 365 -1.44 -5.93 -16.34
N ASN A 366 -2.48 -5.25 -15.85
CA ASN A 366 -3.27 -4.29 -16.64
C ASN A 366 -2.76 -2.84 -16.50
N TRP A 367 -1.48 -2.61 -16.80
CA TRP A 367 -0.80 -1.36 -16.44
C TRP A 367 -0.75 -0.32 -17.56
N GLY A 368 -0.92 -0.73 -18.81
CA GLY A 368 -0.97 0.18 -19.96
C GLY A 368 0.26 1.10 -20.03
N ALA A 369 0.06 2.40 -20.24
CA ALA A 369 1.17 3.37 -20.27
C ALA A 369 1.79 3.65 -18.88
N GLY A 370 1.08 3.32 -17.79
CA GLY A 370 1.54 3.50 -16.41
C GLY A 370 2.71 2.59 -16.02
N SER A 371 3.03 1.59 -16.83
CA SER A 371 4.13 0.65 -16.58
C SER A 371 5.52 1.17 -16.94
N LEU A 372 5.64 2.35 -17.57
CA LEU A 372 6.93 2.89 -17.99
C LEU A 372 7.92 2.95 -16.81
N GLY A 373 9.05 2.24 -16.94
CA GLY A 373 10.11 2.26 -15.92
C GLY A 373 9.80 1.47 -14.64
N VAL A 374 8.66 0.79 -14.55
CA VAL A 374 8.38 -0.20 -13.50
C VAL A 374 9.42 -1.32 -13.58
N GLN A 375 9.94 -1.74 -12.43
CA GLN A 375 11.05 -2.69 -12.35
C GLN A 375 10.59 -4.03 -11.79
N MET A 376 10.97 -5.11 -12.44
CA MET A 376 10.74 -6.49 -12.00
C MET A 376 12.08 -7.22 -12.02
N ASP A 377 12.49 -7.76 -10.88
CA ASP A 377 13.70 -8.56 -10.72
C ASP A 377 13.34 -9.92 -10.11
N ARG A 378 13.79 -11.02 -10.72
CA ARG A 378 13.56 -12.39 -10.21
C ARG A 378 12.09 -12.70 -9.89
N CYS A 379 11.16 -12.08 -10.61
CA CYS A 379 9.73 -12.28 -10.39
C CYS A 379 9.20 -13.44 -11.25
N SER A 380 8.18 -14.15 -10.73
CA SER A 380 7.36 -15.08 -11.52
C SER A 380 5.99 -14.46 -11.77
N VAL A 381 5.56 -14.41 -13.02
CA VAL A 381 4.24 -13.97 -13.45
C VAL A 381 3.53 -15.16 -14.07
N GLU A 382 2.53 -15.72 -13.39
CA GLU A 382 1.88 -16.96 -13.79
C GLU A 382 0.37 -16.82 -13.87
N VAL A 383 -0.20 -17.15 -15.04
CA VAL A 383 -1.62 -16.94 -15.31
C VAL A 383 -2.25 -18.14 -16.02
N ALA A 384 -3.47 -18.50 -15.61
CA ALA A 384 -4.26 -19.57 -16.26
C ALA A 384 -5.70 -19.17 -16.61
N THR A 385 -6.30 -18.24 -15.86
CA THR A 385 -7.67 -17.75 -16.10
C THR A 385 -7.64 -16.54 -17.05
N GLY A 386 -6.75 -15.58 -16.77
CA GLY A 386 -6.50 -14.42 -17.61
C GLY A 386 -5.40 -14.64 -18.66
N VAL A 387 -4.81 -13.54 -19.11
CA VAL A 387 -3.56 -13.48 -19.90
C VAL A 387 -2.51 -12.67 -19.11
N LEU A 388 -1.23 -12.72 -19.51
CA LEU A 388 -0.15 -12.07 -18.74
C LEU A 388 -0.39 -10.58 -18.56
N GLY A 389 -0.91 -9.91 -19.59
CA GLY A 389 -1.43 -8.56 -19.48
C GLY A 389 -0.93 -7.62 -20.56
N GLN A 390 -0.98 -6.33 -20.25
CA GLN A 390 -0.68 -5.22 -21.14
C GLN A 390 0.19 -4.17 -20.42
N THR A 391 1.43 -4.02 -20.86
CA THR A 391 2.41 -3.07 -20.29
C THR A 391 2.93 -2.10 -21.34
N ASN A 392 2.03 -1.37 -22.03
CA ASN A 392 2.36 -0.46 -23.14
C ASN A 392 3.49 0.56 -22.85
N GLY A 393 3.75 0.88 -21.59
CA GLY A 393 5.00 1.54 -21.17
C GLY A 393 6.06 0.51 -20.82
N ALA A 394 7.17 0.44 -21.57
CA ALA A 394 8.18 -0.60 -21.38
C ALA A 394 8.62 -0.73 -19.89
N ILE A 395 8.36 -1.90 -19.30
CA ILE A 395 8.89 -2.28 -17.98
C ILE A 395 10.37 -2.63 -18.11
N SER A 396 11.08 -2.75 -16.99
CA SER A 396 12.38 -3.44 -16.93
C SER A 396 12.18 -4.79 -16.25
N ALA A 397 12.41 -5.88 -16.97
CA ALA A 397 12.27 -7.25 -16.47
C ALA A 397 13.63 -7.95 -16.47
N SER A 398 14.15 -8.26 -15.28
CA SER A 398 15.46 -8.89 -15.08
C SER A 398 15.28 -10.27 -14.45
N ASN A 399 15.81 -11.31 -15.09
CA ASN A 399 15.77 -12.69 -14.58
C ASN A 399 14.35 -13.17 -14.21
N CYS A 400 13.35 -12.75 -14.98
CA CYS A 400 11.95 -13.03 -14.67
C CYS A 400 11.44 -14.28 -15.41
N ARG A 401 10.35 -14.85 -14.90
CA ARG A 401 9.59 -15.90 -15.59
C ARG A 401 8.18 -15.40 -15.85
N PHE A 402 7.74 -15.52 -17.10
CA PHE A 402 6.36 -15.29 -17.52
C PHE A 402 5.78 -16.62 -17.99
N ARG A 403 4.67 -17.05 -17.42
CA ARG A 403 3.99 -18.30 -17.77
C ARG A 403 2.49 -18.08 -17.96
N GLN A 404 1.98 -18.47 -19.12
CA GLN A 404 0.57 -18.41 -19.47
C GLN A 404 0.08 -19.74 -20.02
N THR A 405 -0.96 -20.31 -19.42
CA THR A 405 -1.58 -21.54 -19.95
C THR A 405 -2.82 -21.27 -20.81
N SER A 406 -3.39 -20.06 -20.74
CA SER A 406 -4.49 -19.63 -21.60
C SER A 406 -4.01 -19.31 -23.02
N SER A 407 -4.88 -19.42 -24.02
CA SER A 407 -4.55 -19.20 -25.44
C SER A 407 -4.71 -17.75 -25.91
N GLY A 408 -4.99 -16.80 -25.00
CA GLY A 408 -5.22 -15.40 -25.35
C GLY A 408 -3.94 -14.64 -25.72
N ALA A 409 -4.07 -13.53 -26.44
CA ALA A 409 -2.95 -12.65 -26.73
C ALA A 409 -2.60 -11.76 -25.52
N SER A 410 -1.32 -11.67 -25.21
CA SER A 410 -0.74 -10.70 -24.28
C SER A 410 -0.01 -9.57 -25.02
N ALA A 411 0.18 -8.45 -24.35
CA ALA A 411 0.89 -7.28 -24.84
C ALA A 411 1.91 -6.80 -23.78
N ILE A 412 2.74 -7.72 -23.30
CA ILE A 412 3.87 -7.39 -22.44
C ILE A 412 4.95 -6.72 -23.30
N VAL A 413 5.20 -5.45 -22.99
CA VAL A 413 6.30 -4.66 -23.54
C VAL A 413 7.32 -4.43 -22.42
N ALA A 414 8.56 -4.86 -22.66
CA ALA A 414 9.63 -4.77 -21.68
C ALA A 414 11.00 -4.55 -22.31
N ASN A 415 11.89 -3.97 -21.53
CA ASN A 415 13.32 -4.20 -21.65
C ASN A 415 13.63 -5.47 -20.83
N PHE A 416 13.99 -6.55 -21.52
CA PHE A 416 14.35 -7.83 -20.92
C PHE A 416 15.86 -7.90 -20.70
N HIS A 417 16.27 -8.20 -19.47
CA HIS A 417 17.66 -8.28 -19.03
C HIS A 417 17.93 -9.64 -18.37
N GLY A 418 19.20 -10.06 -18.35
CA GLY A 418 19.59 -11.32 -17.70
C GLY A 418 18.99 -12.55 -18.39
N ASP A 419 18.64 -13.58 -17.60
CA ASP A 419 18.04 -14.83 -18.07
C ASP A 419 16.52 -14.81 -17.86
N THR A 420 15.75 -14.41 -18.88
CA THR A 420 14.28 -14.33 -18.80
C THR A 420 13.62 -15.47 -19.57
N ILE A 421 12.55 -16.04 -19.01
CA ILE A 421 11.76 -17.11 -19.65
C ILE A 421 10.33 -16.60 -19.88
N PHE A 422 9.81 -16.85 -21.08
CA PHE A 422 8.45 -16.52 -21.50
C PHE A 422 7.80 -17.76 -22.12
N ASP A 423 6.95 -18.44 -21.35
CA ASP A 423 6.22 -19.63 -21.78
C ASP A 423 4.73 -19.29 -21.91
N THR A 424 4.17 -19.31 -23.12
CA THR A 424 2.75 -19.01 -23.35
C THR A 424 2.11 -19.98 -24.33
N SER A 425 0.91 -20.47 -23.97
CA SER A 425 0.00 -21.17 -24.89
C SER A 425 -0.72 -20.21 -25.85
N GLY A 426 -0.64 -18.90 -25.62
CA GLY A 426 -1.19 -17.85 -26.47
C GLY A 426 -0.10 -17.18 -27.31
N SER A 427 -0.17 -15.86 -27.42
CA SER A 427 0.82 -15.05 -28.15
C SER A 427 1.24 -13.81 -27.36
N ASN A 428 2.42 -13.26 -27.69
CA ASN A 428 2.87 -11.95 -27.24
C ASN A 428 3.79 -11.37 -28.31
N ASP A 429 3.47 -10.19 -28.84
CA ASP A 429 4.35 -9.52 -29.81
C ASP A 429 5.54 -8.87 -29.10
N LEU A 430 6.76 -9.24 -29.51
CA LEU A 430 8.01 -8.69 -28.97
C LEU A 430 8.60 -7.56 -29.83
N SER A 431 7.94 -7.17 -30.93
CA SER A 431 8.43 -6.16 -31.88
C SER A 431 8.75 -4.80 -31.24
N THR A 432 8.07 -4.46 -30.14
CA THR A 432 8.23 -3.22 -29.38
C THR A 432 9.04 -3.40 -28.09
N SER A 433 9.46 -4.63 -27.79
CA SER A 433 10.33 -4.96 -26.66
C SER A 433 11.80 -4.89 -27.04
N LEU A 434 12.67 -4.85 -26.03
CA LEU A 434 14.12 -4.86 -26.19
C LEU A 434 14.73 -6.01 -25.39
N ILE A 435 15.49 -6.89 -26.03
CA ILE A 435 16.14 -8.04 -25.37
C ILE A 435 17.64 -7.76 -25.24
N LEU A 436 18.10 -7.62 -24.00
CA LEU A 436 19.46 -7.20 -23.62
C LEU A 436 20.25 -8.30 -22.91
N GLY A 437 19.66 -9.48 -22.76
CA GLY A 437 20.24 -10.69 -22.19
C GLY A 437 19.73 -11.92 -22.94
N ARG A 438 19.70 -13.06 -22.28
CA ARG A 438 19.14 -14.29 -22.83
C ARG A 438 17.63 -14.33 -22.55
N MET A 439 16.83 -14.49 -23.59
CA MET A 439 15.40 -14.71 -23.46
C MET A 439 15.02 -16.04 -24.11
N LEU A 440 14.30 -16.89 -23.38
CA LEU A 440 13.67 -18.09 -23.96
C LEU A 440 12.19 -17.81 -24.15
N PHE A 441 11.69 -17.84 -25.38
CA PHE A 441 10.27 -17.76 -25.69
C PHE A 441 9.78 -19.12 -26.17
N ASN A 442 8.91 -19.78 -25.39
CA ASN A 442 8.46 -21.15 -25.62
C ASN A 442 9.64 -22.11 -25.89
N SER A 443 10.65 -22.07 -25.01
CA SER A 443 11.93 -22.81 -25.12
C SER A 443 12.84 -22.46 -26.31
N ALA A 444 12.41 -21.58 -27.23
CA ALA A 444 13.25 -21.08 -28.31
C ALA A 444 13.99 -19.82 -27.87
N GLU A 445 15.31 -19.81 -27.99
CA GLU A 445 16.11 -18.63 -27.66
C GLU A 445 15.78 -17.48 -28.62
N GLN A 446 15.32 -16.37 -28.04
CA GLN A 446 15.06 -15.14 -28.73
C GLN A 446 16.28 -14.24 -28.62
N LEU A 447 16.92 -14.04 -29.75
CA LEU A 447 18.03 -13.10 -29.88
C LEU A 447 17.54 -11.90 -30.65
N GLN A 448 17.04 -10.89 -29.95
CA GLN A 448 16.75 -9.59 -30.55
C GLN A 448 18.01 -8.71 -30.43
N TYR A 449 19.10 -9.15 -31.07
CA TYR A 449 20.29 -8.31 -31.26
C TYR A 449 20.08 -7.20 -32.30
N ASP A 450 18.95 -7.21 -33.01
CA ASP A 450 18.80 -6.51 -34.29
C ASP A 450 18.53 -5.00 -34.19
N GLN A 451 18.31 -4.41 -33.01
CA GLN A 451 18.16 -2.94 -32.92
C GLN A 451 18.73 -2.35 -31.62
N MET A 452 19.79 -2.94 -31.05
CA MET A 452 20.53 -2.23 -30.01
C MET A 452 21.31 -1.08 -30.65
N GLN A 453 20.68 0.08 -30.75
CA GLN A 453 21.34 1.36 -30.88
C GLN A 453 21.55 1.87 -29.46
N ARG A 454 22.57 1.37 -28.76
CA ARG A 454 22.95 1.95 -27.47
C ARG A 454 23.90 3.10 -27.73
N ARG A 455 23.69 4.23 -27.07
CA ARG A 455 24.58 5.39 -27.13
C ARG A 455 24.79 5.92 -25.72
N LEU A 456 25.98 5.72 -25.18
CA LEU A 456 26.47 6.46 -24.04
C LEU A 456 27.02 7.79 -24.55
N ARG A 457 26.47 8.92 -24.10
CA ARG A 457 27.00 10.25 -24.42
C ARG A 457 27.88 10.75 -23.28
N PHE A 458 29.14 10.99 -23.60
CA PHE A 458 30.06 11.71 -22.73
C PHE A 458 30.02 13.18 -23.13
N TYR A 459 29.57 14.03 -22.20
CA TYR A 459 29.61 15.49 -22.35
C TYR A 459 30.74 16.06 -21.52
N ALA A 460 31.70 16.71 -22.18
CA ALA A 460 32.70 17.53 -21.51
C ALA A 460 32.28 19.01 -21.61
N ASN A 461 31.84 19.62 -20.51
CA ASN A 461 31.53 21.05 -20.46
C ASN A 461 32.84 21.86 -20.39
N THR A 462 33.14 22.64 -21.43
CA THR A 462 34.34 23.48 -21.50
C THR A 462 34.04 24.98 -21.40
N GLY A 463 32.88 25.37 -20.89
CA GLY A 463 32.50 26.79 -20.70
C GLY A 463 32.11 27.54 -21.99
N SER A 464 32.28 26.93 -23.17
CA SER A 464 31.97 27.52 -24.48
C SER A 464 31.45 26.48 -25.48
N GLY A 465 30.38 25.75 -25.10
CA GLY A 465 29.68 24.79 -25.98
C GLY A 465 30.37 23.42 -26.06
N GLY A 466 30.33 22.67 -24.94
CA GLY A 466 31.08 21.44 -24.69
C GLY A 466 31.18 20.39 -25.83
N ARG A 467 32.23 19.55 -25.77
CA ARG A 467 32.43 18.46 -26.74
C ARG A 467 31.61 17.23 -26.36
N MET A 468 30.95 16.64 -27.36
CA MET A 468 30.17 15.41 -27.22
C MET A 468 30.90 14.26 -27.90
N GLN A 469 31.12 13.16 -27.16
CA GLN A 469 31.56 11.89 -27.72
C GLN A 469 30.52 10.82 -27.38
N SER A 470 30.21 9.99 -28.35
CA SER A 470 29.27 8.88 -28.21
C SER A 470 30.02 7.55 -28.24
N VAL A 471 29.73 6.66 -27.30
CA VAL A 471 30.09 5.24 -27.41
C VAL A 471 28.83 4.44 -27.61
N GLY A 472 28.77 3.69 -28.70
CA GLY A 472 27.63 2.86 -29.02
C GLY A 472 27.97 1.43 -29.39
N TYR A 473 26.92 0.66 -29.58
CA TYR A 473 26.97 -0.73 -29.99
C TYR A 473 26.03 -0.84 -31.19
N CYS A 474 26.46 -1.44 -32.30
CA CYS A 474 25.64 -1.60 -33.51
C CYS A 474 26.27 -2.62 -34.46
N TYR A 475 25.48 -3.27 -35.32
CA TYR A 475 25.99 -4.21 -36.32
C TYR A 475 26.78 -3.52 -37.44
N SER A 476 26.65 -2.19 -37.58
CA SER A 476 27.51 -1.38 -38.45
C SER A 476 27.58 0.08 -38.01
N ALA A 477 28.67 0.77 -38.34
CA ALA A 477 28.79 2.21 -38.16
C ALA A 477 27.71 3.02 -38.91
N THR A 478 27.32 2.58 -40.11
CA THR A 478 26.28 3.27 -40.90
C THR A 478 24.91 3.16 -40.26
N ALA A 479 24.55 1.97 -39.74
CA ALA A 479 23.30 1.79 -39.01
C ALA A 479 23.27 2.64 -37.73
N PHE A 480 24.38 2.75 -37.02
CA PHE A 480 24.53 3.68 -35.89
C PHE A 480 24.38 5.15 -36.30
N ALA A 481 24.88 5.56 -37.46
CA ALA A 481 24.72 6.93 -37.89
C ALA A 481 23.28 7.25 -38.33
N SER A 482 22.62 6.34 -39.06
CA SER A 482 21.22 6.49 -39.47
C SER A 482 20.25 6.57 -38.29
N ALA A 483 20.52 5.80 -37.24
CA ALA A 483 19.83 5.85 -35.95
C ALA A 483 19.76 7.23 -35.30
N PHE A 484 20.85 7.98 -35.40
CA PHE A 484 21.18 9.05 -34.47
C PHE A 484 21.46 10.39 -35.15
N GLY A 485 21.15 10.50 -36.44
CA GLY A 485 21.28 11.73 -37.22
C GLY A 485 22.69 12.00 -37.76
N GLY A 486 23.61 11.04 -37.64
CA GLY A 486 25.01 11.14 -38.08
C GLY A 486 26.02 10.67 -37.03
N GLY A 487 27.30 10.70 -37.39
CA GLY A 487 28.43 10.44 -36.51
C GLY A 487 29.18 11.73 -36.18
N THR A 488 29.61 11.91 -34.93
CA THR A 488 30.51 12.98 -34.50
C THR A 488 31.94 12.46 -34.44
N LYS A 489 32.92 13.26 -34.88
CA LYS A 489 34.34 12.90 -34.76
C LYS A 489 34.68 12.52 -33.31
N GLY A 490 35.19 11.31 -33.14
CA GLY A 490 35.48 10.70 -31.84
C GLY A 490 34.48 9.64 -31.41
N ASP A 491 33.29 9.57 -32.03
CA ASP A 491 32.31 8.52 -31.70
C ASP A 491 32.88 7.12 -31.93
N ILE A 492 32.58 6.19 -31.05
CA ILE A 492 33.03 4.78 -31.11
C ILE A 492 31.80 3.89 -31.19
N VAL A 493 31.79 2.92 -32.09
CA VAL A 493 30.72 1.93 -32.24
C VAL A 493 31.33 0.53 -32.15
N TYR A 494 30.95 -0.25 -31.15
CA TYR A 494 31.34 -1.65 -31.05
C TYR A 494 30.39 -2.54 -31.86
N ASN A 495 30.95 -3.45 -32.64
CA ASN A 495 30.23 -4.38 -33.50
C ASN A 495 29.49 -5.42 -32.66
N THR A 496 28.16 -5.47 -32.80
CA THR A 496 27.31 -6.46 -32.10
C THR A 496 27.18 -7.79 -32.83
N ALA A 497 27.70 -7.89 -34.07
CA ALA A 497 27.74 -9.12 -34.86
C ALA A 497 29.18 -9.37 -35.39
N PRO A 498 30.16 -9.61 -34.50
CA PRO A 498 31.53 -9.89 -34.92
C PRO A 498 31.62 -11.22 -35.67
N THR A 499 32.43 -11.26 -36.73
CA THR A 499 32.72 -12.46 -37.52
C THR A 499 34.24 -12.66 -37.65
N PRO A 500 34.73 -13.89 -37.87
CA PRO A 500 36.15 -14.12 -38.19
C PRO A 500 36.57 -13.31 -39.43
N GLY A 501 37.72 -12.63 -39.35
CA GLY A 501 38.18 -11.66 -40.36
C GLY A 501 37.45 -10.31 -40.35
N GLY A 502 36.44 -10.14 -39.47
CA GLY A 502 35.72 -8.90 -39.25
C GLY A 502 36.41 -7.96 -38.26
N TYR A 503 35.69 -6.97 -37.75
CA TYR A 503 36.23 -5.97 -36.81
C TYR A 503 35.37 -5.87 -35.55
N LEU A 504 36.03 -5.57 -34.43
CA LEU A 504 35.44 -5.33 -33.12
C LEU A 504 34.59 -4.05 -33.10
N GLY A 505 34.87 -3.07 -33.97
CA GLY A 505 34.09 -1.84 -34.03
C GLY A 505 34.63 -0.80 -35.02
N TRP A 506 34.10 0.42 -34.93
CA TRP A 506 34.46 1.58 -35.76
C TRP A 506 34.58 2.86 -34.92
N VAL A 507 35.48 3.76 -35.33
CA VAL A 507 35.61 5.12 -34.78
C VAL A 507 35.31 6.16 -35.86
N CYS A 508 34.47 7.14 -35.55
CA CYS A 508 34.19 8.25 -36.44
C CYS A 508 35.37 9.23 -36.43
N THR A 509 35.98 9.44 -37.60
CA THR A 509 37.15 10.29 -37.79
C THR A 509 36.81 11.67 -38.35
N VAL A 510 35.63 11.81 -38.96
CA VAL A 510 35.09 13.06 -39.51
C VAL A 510 33.59 13.12 -39.25
N THR A 511 33.12 14.18 -38.60
CA THR A 511 31.70 14.41 -38.33
C THR A 511 30.89 14.50 -39.62
N GLY A 512 29.70 13.91 -39.65
CA GLY A 512 28.75 14.05 -40.77
C GLY A 512 27.56 13.10 -40.67
N THR A 513 26.71 13.09 -41.70
CA THR A 513 25.57 12.16 -41.82
C THR A 513 25.81 11.27 -43.04
N PRO A 514 26.46 10.09 -42.90
CA PRO A 514 26.70 9.35 -41.65
C PRO A 514 28.03 9.63 -40.93
N GLY A 515 28.95 10.43 -41.50
CA GLY A 515 30.32 10.64 -40.99
C GLY A 515 31.32 9.64 -41.57
N THR A 516 32.62 9.84 -41.33
CA THR A 516 33.68 8.94 -41.85
C THR A 516 34.15 7.98 -40.76
N TRP A 517 33.82 6.69 -40.91
CA TRP A 517 34.12 5.66 -39.91
C TRP A 517 35.33 4.81 -40.28
N LYS A 518 36.21 4.55 -39.31
CA LYS A 518 37.38 3.69 -39.46
C LYS A 518 37.26 2.47 -38.55
N PRO A 519 37.38 1.24 -39.08
CA PRO A 519 37.28 0.04 -38.27
C PRO A 519 38.48 -0.09 -37.31
N PHE A 520 38.29 -0.77 -36.19
CA PHE A 520 39.35 -1.14 -35.26
C PHE A 520 39.12 -2.55 -34.69
N GLY A 521 40.19 -3.15 -34.16
CA GLY A 521 40.15 -4.48 -33.55
C GLY A 521 39.80 -5.58 -34.56
N LEU A 522 40.66 -5.77 -35.58
CA LEU A 522 40.53 -6.88 -36.52
C LEU A 522 40.45 -8.21 -35.75
N ILE A 523 39.47 -9.03 -36.09
CA ILE A 523 39.21 -10.33 -35.48
C ILE A 523 39.95 -11.37 -36.31
N ALA A 524 40.83 -12.14 -35.68
CA ALA A 524 41.58 -13.20 -36.35
C ALA A 524 40.63 -14.15 -37.09
N SER A 525 41.04 -14.57 -38.29
CA SER A 525 40.31 -15.48 -39.17
C SER A 525 40.23 -16.89 -38.62
#